data_AF-A0A317Z995-F1
#
_entry.id   AF-A0A317Z995-F1
#
_cell.length_a   1.000
_cell.length_b   1.000
_cell.length_c   1.000
_cell.angle_alpha   90.00
_cell.angle_beta   90.00
_cell.angle_gamma   90.00
#
_symmetry.space_group_name_H-M   'P 1'
#
loop_
_entity.id
_entity.type
_entity.pdbx_description
1 polymer ?
#
loop_
_entity_poly.entity_id
_entity_poly.type
_entity_poly.pdbx_seq_one_letter_code
_entity_poly.pdbx_strand_id
1 'polypeptide(L)'
;MARQWWKEAVAYQVYPRSFNDSNGDGIGDLRGLIEKLDYLQELGIDVIWLSPMFPSPNADNGYDISDYQAISETYGTMADFDELLEKVHARGMRLILDLVVNHTSDEHPW
;
A
#
# COMPACT_ATOMS: atom_id res chain seq x y z
N MET A 1 20.61 -25.08 -2.76
CA MET A 1 20.05 -23.86 -3.38
C MET A 1 20.69 -22.65 -2.72
N ALA A 2 20.92 -21.55 -3.46
CA ALA A 2 21.38 -20.29 -2.86
C ALA A 2 20.29 -19.70 -1.93
N ARG A 3 20.70 -19.05 -0.84
CA ARG A 3 19.77 -18.33 0.05
C ARG A 3 19.10 -17.20 -0.73
N GLN A 4 17.81 -17.04 -0.51
CA GLN A 4 16.97 -16.02 -1.13
C GLN A 4 16.35 -15.21 0.00
N TRP A 5 16.51 -13.89 -0.02
CA TRP A 5 16.07 -13.02 1.08
C TRP A 5 14.57 -13.20 1.40
N TRP A 6 13.73 -13.34 0.38
CA TRP A 6 12.28 -13.47 0.53
C TRP A 6 11.83 -14.79 1.16
N LYS A 7 12.69 -15.83 1.19
CA LYS A 7 12.39 -17.08 1.89
C LYS A 7 12.54 -16.98 3.41
N GLU A 8 13.21 -15.93 3.87
CA GLU A 8 13.52 -15.67 5.28
C GLU A 8 12.77 -14.44 5.80
N ALA A 9 12.05 -13.74 4.92
CA ALA A 9 11.36 -12.49 5.22
C ALA A 9 10.04 -12.71 5.96
N VAL A 10 9.73 -11.81 6.89
CA VAL A 10 8.42 -11.69 7.52
C VAL A 10 7.62 -10.60 6.81
N ALA A 11 6.48 -10.97 6.25
CA ALA A 11 5.57 -10.03 5.60
C ALA A 11 4.44 -9.60 6.54
N TYR A 12 4.06 -8.33 6.45
CA TYR A 12 2.91 -7.74 7.14
C TYR A 12 1.97 -7.13 6.12
N GLN A 13 0.73 -7.59 6.08
CA GLN A 13 -0.27 -7.04 5.18
C GLN A 13 -0.91 -5.80 5.80
N VAL A 14 -0.95 -4.72 5.02
CA VAL A 14 -1.64 -3.48 5.38
C VAL A 14 -2.88 -3.33 4.49
N TYR A 15 -4.01 -3.12 5.14
CA TYR A 15 -5.25 -2.70 4.50
C TYR A 15 -5.40 -1.18 4.73
N PRO A 16 -5.08 -0.33 3.73
CA PRO A 16 -4.81 1.10 3.94
C PRO A 16 -5.99 1.81 4.60
N ARG A 17 -7.21 1.56 4.10
CA ARG A 17 -8.48 2.14 4.59
C ARG A 17 -8.71 1.98 6.10
N SER A 18 -8.14 0.97 6.75
CA SER A 18 -8.40 0.70 8.17
C SER A 18 -7.14 0.66 9.03
N PHE A 19 -5.99 1.09 8.50
CA PHE A 19 -4.73 0.99 9.22
C PHE A 19 -4.47 2.21 10.12
N ASN A 20 -4.40 3.40 9.56
CA ASN A 20 -4.20 4.65 10.32
C ASN A 20 -4.68 5.84 9.47
N ASP A 21 -5.60 6.64 10.02
CA ASP A 21 -6.10 7.89 9.44
C ASP A 21 -5.26 9.06 9.97
N SER A 22 -4.70 9.88 9.08
CA SER A 22 -3.85 11.03 9.44
C SER A 22 -4.51 12.39 9.21
N ASN A 23 -5.66 12.43 8.52
CA ASN A 23 -6.32 13.67 8.12
C ASN A 23 -7.67 13.90 8.83
N GLY A 24 -8.18 12.89 9.53
CA GLY A 24 -9.41 12.93 10.33
C GLY A 24 -10.71 12.70 9.55
N ASP A 25 -10.66 12.17 8.32
CA ASP A 25 -11.84 11.86 7.51
C ASP A 25 -12.49 10.50 7.85
N GLY A 26 -11.85 9.70 8.72
CA GLY A 26 -12.31 8.39 9.16
C GLY A 26 -11.81 7.23 8.28
N ILE A 27 -10.97 7.48 7.29
CA ILE A 27 -10.39 6.50 6.38
C ILE A 27 -8.86 6.54 6.51
N GLY A 28 -8.24 5.36 6.63
CA GLY A 28 -6.78 5.29 6.67
C GLY A 28 -6.14 5.61 5.31
N ASP A 29 -4.96 6.24 5.37
CA ASP A 29 -4.29 6.84 4.22
C ASP A 29 -2.77 6.55 4.19
N LEU A 30 -2.07 6.95 3.12
CA LEU A 30 -0.64 6.67 2.96
C LEU A 30 0.23 7.42 3.98
N ARG A 31 -0.18 8.62 4.39
CA ARG A 31 0.52 9.42 5.42
C ARG A 31 0.39 8.74 6.78
N GLY A 32 -0.77 8.19 7.09
CA GLY A 32 -1.01 7.38 8.26
C GLY A 32 -0.15 6.12 8.27
N LEU A 33 0.06 5.46 7.12
CA LEU A 33 1.03 4.35 7.03
C LEU A 33 2.47 4.84 7.29
N ILE A 34 2.87 5.99 6.73
CA ILE A 34 4.19 6.59 6.97
C ILE A 34 4.43 6.82 8.48
N GLU A 35 3.43 7.31 9.22
CA GLU A 35 3.52 7.55 10.67
C GLU A 35 3.78 6.28 11.49
N LYS A 36 3.42 5.10 10.98
CA LYS A 36 3.58 3.82 11.68
C LYS A 36 4.79 3.02 11.22
N LEU A 37 5.62 3.53 10.32
CA LEU A 37 6.79 2.79 9.84
C LEU A 37 7.79 2.46 10.95
N ASP A 38 7.92 3.30 11.98
CA ASP A 38 8.79 3.00 13.12
C ASP A 38 8.23 1.86 13.98
N TYR A 39 6.90 1.80 14.15
CA TYR A 39 6.24 0.65 14.80
C TYR A 39 6.45 -0.64 14.01
N LEU A 40 6.30 -0.59 12.68
CA LEU A 40 6.50 -1.77 11.83
C LEU A 40 7.97 -2.23 11.85
N GLN A 41 8.91 -1.29 11.87
CA GLN A 41 10.33 -1.61 12.03
C GLN A 41 10.63 -2.22 13.40
N GLU A 42 10.07 -1.69 14.49
CA GLU A 42 10.21 -2.24 15.84
C GLU A 42 9.63 -3.66 15.95
N LEU A 43 8.50 -3.92 15.28
CA LEU A 43 7.89 -5.24 15.18
C LEU A 43 8.83 -6.25 14.48
N GLY A 44 9.76 -5.78 13.65
CA GLY A 44 10.77 -6.59 12.97
C GLY A 44 10.31 -7.19 11.64
N ILE A 45 9.42 -6.52 10.92
CA ILE A 45 8.96 -6.99 9.60
C ILE A 45 9.99 -6.62 8.52
N ASP A 46 10.04 -7.41 7.45
CA ASP A 46 10.91 -7.15 6.29
C ASP A 46 10.14 -6.58 5.10
N VAL A 47 8.86 -6.93 4.98
CA VAL A 47 8.02 -6.61 3.82
C VAL A 47 6.65 -6.12 4.25
N ILE A 48 6.21 -5.00 3.70
CA ILE A 48 4.82 -4.55 3.76
C ILE A 48 4.13 -5.00 2.47
N TRP A 49 3.07 -5.80 2.58
CA TRP A 49 2.15 -6.07 1.47
C TRP A 49 0.97 -5.10 1.58
N LEU A 50 0.92 -4.14 0.67
CA LEU A 50 -0.10 -3.10 0.65
C LEU A 50 -1.26 -3.54 -0.26
N SER A 51 -2.45 -3.64 0.34
CA SER A 51 -3.71 -3.84 -0.41
C SER A 51 -3.96 -2.65 -1.35
N PRO A 52 -4.84 -2.75 -2.37
CA PRO A 52 -5.01 -1.73 -3.39
C PRO A 52 -5.25 -0.31 -2.84
N MET A 53 -4.53 0.65 -3.43
CA MET A 53 -4.63 2.08 -3.15
C MET A 53 -4.80 2.92 -4.44
N PHE A 54 -5.10 2.26 -5.56
CA PHE A 54 -5.33 2.85 -6.87
C PHE A 54 -6.73 3.50 -6.92
N PRO A 55 -6.99 4.42 -7.87
CA PRO A 55 -8.35 4.85 -8.19
C PRO A 55 -9.28 3.67 -8.45
N SER A 56 -10.45 3.74 -7.82
CA SER A 56 -11.45 2.69 -7.84
C SER A 56 -12.81 3.29 -7.44
N PRO A 57 -13.92 2.88 -8.08
CA PRO A 57 -15.28 3.18 -7.61
C PRO A 57 -15.60 2.57 -6.25
N ASN A 58 -14.74 1.69 -5.74
CA ASN A 58 -14.85 0.99 -4.46
C ASN A 58 -16.07 0.05 -4.41
N ALA A 59 -16.51 -0.51 -5.53
CA ALA A 59 -17.51 -1.56 -5.56
C ALA A 59 -16.99 -2.85 -4.88
N ASP A 60 -15.67 -3.06 -4.88
CA ASP A 60 -14.97 -4.14 -4.19
C ASP A 60 -13.76 -3.61 -3.38
N ASN A 61 -13.95 -2.49 -2.68
CA ASN A 61 -12.97 -1.88 -1.78
C ASN A 61 -11.54 -1.72 -2.38
N GLY A 62 -11.45 -1.31 -3.65
CA GLY A 62 -10.17 -1.01 -4.31
C GLY A 62 -9.66 -2.13 -5.21
N TYR A 63 -10.27 -3.33 -5.20
CA TYR A 63 -9.92 -4.41 -6.13
C TYR A 63 -10.53 -4.20 -7.53
N ASP A 64 -11.56 -3.35 -7.64
CA ASP A 64 -12.11 -2.82 -8.89
C ASP A 64 -11.35 -1.56 -9.33
N ILE A 65 -10.18 -1.73 -9.95
CA ILE A 65 -9.25 -0.64 -10.29
C ILE A 65 -9.66 0.06 -11.60
N SER A 66 -9.76 1.40 -11.59
CA SER A 66 -10.05 2.23 -12.78
C SER A 66 -8.82 2.91 -13.38
N ASP A 67 -7.72 3.04 -12.63
CA ASP A 67 -6.41 3.48 -13.15
C ASP A 67 -5.25 2.87 -12.35
N TYR A 68 -4.45 2.00 -12.98
CA TYR A 68 -3.31 1.34 -12.35
C TYR A 68 -2.09 2.24 -12.11
N GLN A 69 -2.07 3.46 -12.64
CA GLN A 69 -0.89 4.35 -12.62
C GLN A 69 -1.06 5.56 -11.71
N ALA A 70 -2.19 5.64 -11.01
CA ALA A 70 -2.52 6.73 -10.10
C ALA A 70 -2.76 6.20 -8.68
N ILE A 71 -2.81 7.13 -7.73
CA ILE A 71 -3.24 6.87 -6.35
C ILE A 71 -4.65 7.44 -6.19
N SER A 72 -5.52 6.70 -5.50
CA SER A 72 -6.86 7.22 -5.16
C SER A 72 -6.73 8.44 -4.25
N GLU A 73 -7.47 9.51 -4.54
CA GLU A 73 -7.51 10.72 -3.72
C GLU A 73 -7.89 10.43 -2.26
N THR A 74 -8.62 9.34 -2.00
CA THR A 74 -8.93 8.86 -0.65
C THR A 74 -7.68 8.51 0.16
N TYR A 75 -6.63 8.02 -0.49
CA TYR A 75 -5.41 7.56 0.19
C TYR A 75 -4.26 8.58 0.13
N GLY A 76 -4.39 9.60 -0.72
CA GLY A 76 -3.40 10.66 -0.90
C GLY A 76 -2.98 10.84 -2.36
N THR A 77 -1.70 11.11 -2.57
CA THR A 77 -1.13 11.47 -3.87
C THR A 77 0.01 10.54 -4.26
N MET A 78 0.44 10.60 -5.52
CA MET A 78 1.65 9.90 -5.96
C MET A 78 2.90 10.36 -5.19
N ALA A 79 2.98 11.63 -4.79
CA ALA A 79 4.09 12.12 -3.98
C ALA A 79 4.10 11.50 -2.57
N ASP A 80 2.93 11.22 -1.99
CA ASP A 80 2.82 10.50 -0.72
C ASP A 80 3.28 9.04 -0.86
N PHE A 81 2.96 8.42 -2.00
CA PHE A 81 3.46 7.08 -2.33
C PHE A 81 4.98 7.04 -2.51
N ASP A 82 5.55 8.00 -3.23
CA ASP A 82 7.01 8.13 -3.41
C ASP A 82 7.72 8.29 -2.06
N GLU A 83 7.17 9.13 -1.17
CA GLU A 83 7.71 9.30 0.18
C GLU A 83 7.58 8.03 1.03
N LEU A 84 6.44 7.33 0.94
CA LEU A 84 6.26 6.03 1.61
C LEU A 84 7.34 5.05 1.14
N LEU A 85 7.55 4.93 -0.17
CA LEU A 85 8.53 4.02 -0.75
C LEU A 85 9.95 4.36 -0.28
N GLU A 86 10.33 5.65 -0.31
CA GLU A 86 11.62 6.12 0.18
C GLU A 86 11.81 5.77 1.66
N LYS A 87 10.82 6.05 2.51
CA LYS A 87 10.89 5.83 3.96
C LYS A 87 10.87 4.36 4.35
N VAL A 88 10.17 3.50 3.59
CA VAL A 88 10.20 2.04 3.75
C VAL A 88 11.61 1.53 3.45
N HIS A 89 12.19 1.94 2.32
CA HIS A 89 13.54 1.53 1.93
C HIS A 89 14.62 2.06 2.87
N ALA A 90 14.49 3.29 3.38
CA ALA A 90 15.42 3.86 4.37
C ALA A 90 15.49 3.03 5.66
N ARG A 91 14.45 2.25 5.97
CA ARG A 91 14.39 1.33 7.12
C ARG A 91 14.83 -0.10 6.80
N GLY A 92 15.28 -0.36 5.57
CA GLY A 92 15.64 -1.71 5.10
C GLY A 92 14.44 -2.62 4.83
N MET A 93 13.22 -2.11 4.96
CA MET A 93 11.99 -2.82 4.62
C MET A 93 11.72 -2.71 3.11
N ARG A 94 10.79 -3.53 2.61
CA ARG A 94 10.37 -3.54 1.20
C ARG A 94 8.86 -3.41 1.09
N LEU A 95 8.40 -2.94 -0.07
CA LEU A 95 6.99 -2.85 -0.40
C LEU A 95 6.63 -3.90 -1.47
N ILE A 96 5.53 -4.62 -1.27
CA ILE A 96 4.82 -5.38 -2.29
C ILE A 96 3.48 -4.69 -2.51
N LEU A 97 3.16 -4.40 -3.76
CA LEU A 97 1.85 -3.91 -4.15
C LEU A 97 0.96 -5.07 -4.56
N ASP A 98 -0.30 -5.02 -4.17
CA ASP A 98 -1.31 -5.92 -4.71
C ASP A 98 -1.54 -5.66 -6.21
N LEU A 99 -1.56 -6.73 -7.00
CA LEU A 99 -1.65 -6.66 -8.47
C LEU A 99 -2.89 -7.41 -8.95
N VAL A 100 -3.97 -6.67 -9.15
CA VAL A 100 -5.26 -7.22 -9.62
C VAL A 100 -5.33 -7.09 -11.14
N VAL A 101 -4.95 -8.14 -11.86
CA VAL A 101 -4.89 -8.14 -13.35
C VAL A 101 -5.83 -9.15 -14.00
N ASN A 102 -6.64 -9.85 -13.20
CA ASN A 102 -7.68 -10.72 -13.73
C ASN A 102 -8.89 -9.92 -14.25
N HIS A 103 -9.16 -8.75 -13.68
CA HIS A 103 -10.25 -7.86 -14.03
C HIS A 103 -9.87 -6.40 -13.71
N THR A 104 -10.63 -5.46 -14.28
CA THR A 104 -10.60 -4.02 -13.98
C THR A 104 -11.98 -3.57 -13.50
N SER A 105 -12.10 -2.33 -13.01
CA SER A 105 -13.41 -1.66 -12.91
C SER A 105 -14.07 -1.51 -14.28
N ASP A 106 -15.40 -1.47 -14.32
CA ASP A 106 -16.20 -1.07 -15.48
C ASP A 106 -16.10 0.44 -15.80
N GLU A 107 -15.52 1.23 -14.88
CA GLU A 107 -15.15 2.64 -15.09
C GLU A 107 -13.70 2.82 -15.56
N HIS A 108 -12.95 1.73 -15.81
CA HIS A 108 -11.62 1.80 -16.41
C HIS A 108 -11.70 2.29 -17.87
N PRO A 109 -10.74 3.08 -18.39
CA PRO A 109 -10.76 3.58 -19.78
C PRO A 109 -10.69 2.54 -20.93
N TRP A 110 -10.60 1.24 -20.63
CA TRP A 110 -10.43 0.17 -21.62
C TRP A 110 -11.79 -0.45 -21.97
#